data_AF-A0A517QHQ9-F1
#
_entry.id   AF-A0A517QHQ9-F1
#
_cell.length_a   1.000
_cell.length_b   1.000
_cell.length_c   1.000
_cell.angle_alpha   90.00
_cell.angle_beta   90.00
_cell.angle_gamma   90.00
#
_symmetry.space_group_name_H-M   'P 1'
#
loop_
_entity.id
_entity.type
_entity.pdbx_description
1 polymer ?
#
loop_
_entity_poly.entity_id
_entity_poly.type
_entity_poly.pdbx_seq_one_letter_code
_entity_poly.pdbx_strand_id
1 'polypeptide(L)'
;MIKFSSKSLPFSERIYIAFRIAFLETQERLALAEQLELDSHRTFGYLTHVPFLKGVPAQVQLDLLLDLWDKHLSKETFSSTYLDEAIVYAVCETAANLIRSEPKHAQRCIESGPLKSAARINHAFAEELQQLHLDYAGDGHYLLLSQFQDFPPEAANNHKDQYGIIAEKADSLFDALSRWNVLPGYEERASGLLTDEEIEQLSSMIDFTRLAGKMKNGS
;
A
#
# COMPACT_ATOMS: atom_id res chain seq x y z
N MET A 1 0.12 2.18 -17.06
CA MET A 1 -0.55 3.43 -16.68
C MET A 1 -1.96 3.07 -16.21
N ILE A 2 -2.20 3.27 -14.91
CA ILE A 2 -3.49 2.99 -14.30
C ILE A 2 -4.43 4.20 -14.43
N LYS A 3 -5.70 3.93 -14.77
CA LYS A 3 -6.77 4.92 -14.88
C LYS A 3 -7.73 4.80 -13.70
N PHE A 4 -7.82 5.89 -12.95
CA PHE A 4 -8.74 6.12 -11.85
C PHE A 4 -9.95 6.90 -12.35
N SER A 5 -11.08 6.21 -12.52
CA SER A 5 -12.30 6.74 -13.14
C SER A 5 -12.02 7.39 -14.51
N SER A 6 -11.78 8.71 -14.56
CA SER A 6 -11.48 9.47 -15.79
C SER A 6 -10.05 10.03 -15.87
N LYS A 7 -9.25 9.91 -14.81
CA LYS A 7 -7.88 10.44 -14.74
C LYS A 7 -6.85 9.32 -14.68
N SER A 8 -5.66 9.55 -15.22
CA SER A 8 -4.53 8.65 -15.02
C SER A 8 -3.69 9.17 -13.88
N LEU A 9 -3.18 8.28 -13.03
CA LEU A 9 -2.24 8.67 -11.99
C LEU A 9 -0.98 9.23 -12.66
N PRO A 10 -0.57 10.49 -12.40
CA PRO A 10 0.55 11.09 -13.09
C PRO A 10 1.86 10.54 -12.56
N PHE A 11 2.81 10.29 -13.45
CA PHE A 11 4.19 10.09 -13.04
C PHE A 11 4.73 11.42 -12.51
N SER A 12 4.85 11.55 -11.20
CA SER A 12 5.28 12.78 -10.53
C SER A 12 6.14 12.46 -9.32
N GLU A 13 6.99 13.41 -8.96
CA GLU A 13 7.87 13.31 -7.79
C GLU A 13 7.06 13.03 -6.50
N ARG A 14 5.87 13.62 -6.37
CA ARG A 14 4.96 13.39 -5.23
C ARG A 14 4.49 11.94 -5.12
N ILE A 15 4.09 11.32 -6.24
CA ILE A 15 3.66 9.91 -6.26
C ILE A 15 4.83 9.00 -5.89
N TYR A 16 6.00 9.24 -6.49
CA TYR A 16 7.20 8.49 -6.15
C TYR A 16 7.52 8.59 -4.65
N ILE A 17 7.55 9.81 -4.08
CA ILE A 17 7.84 10.01 -2.65
C ILE A 17 6.80 9.31 -1.77
N ALA A 18 5.51 9.41 -2.09
CA ALA A 18 4.45 8.78 -1.30
C ALA A 18 4.61 7.25 -1.28
N PHE A 19 4.80 6.64 -2.44
CA PHE A 19 5.00 5.19 -2.57
C PHE A 19 6.27 4.74 -1.83
N ARG A 20 7.37 5.47 -2.01
CA ARG A 20 8.66 5.11 -1.42
C ARG A 20 8.63 5.20 0.11
N ILE A 21 8.10 6.29 0.66
CA ILE A 21 7.95 6.44 2.10
C ILE A 21 7.06 5.32 2.67
N ALA A 22 5.90 5.08 2.07
CA ALA A 22 4.98 4.07 2.59
C ALA A 22 5.57 2.65 2.53
N PHE A 23 6.37 2.34 1.50
CA PHE A 23 7.08 1.09 1.37
C PHE A 23 8.14 0.93 2.48
N LEU A 24 9.08 1.88 2.58
CA LEU A 24 10.19 1.79 3.52
C LEU A 24 9.71 1.80 4.98
N GLU A 25 8.71 2.63 5.31
CA GLU A 25 8.10 2.65 6.65
C GLU A 25 7.45 1.31 7.00
N THR A 26 6.80 0.66 6.03
CA THR A 26 6.18 -0.65 6.24
C THR A 26 7.24 -1.75 6.38
N GLN A 27 8.30 -1.69 5.58
CA GLN A 27 9.44 -2.61 5.64
C GLN A 27 10.19 -2.50 6.97
N GLU A 28 10.48 -1.29 7.45
CA GLU A 28 11.17 -1.06 8.72
C GLU A 28 10.35 -1.60 9.90
N ARG A 29 9.04 -1.36 9.92
CA ARG A 29 8.15 -1.93 10.94
C ARG A 29 8.09 -3.45 10.90
N LEU A 30 8.13 -4.05 9.72
CA LEU A 30 8.19 -5.51 9.57
C LEU A 30 9.50 -6.07 10.12
N ALA A 31 10.65 -5.49 9.74
CA ALA A 31 11.94 -5.88 10.27
C ALA A 31 12.03 -5.73 11.80
N LEU A 32 11.51 -4.63 12.35
CA LEU A 32 11.43 -4.42 13.80
C LEU A 32 10.54 -5.45 14.50
N ALA A 33 9.40 -5.80 13.89
CA ALA A 33 8.49 -6.80 14.45
C ALA A 33 9.14 -8.19 14.50
N GLU A 34 9.90 -8.56 13.46
CA GLU A 34 10.66 -9.80 13.42
C GLU A 34 11.76 -9.84 14.48
N GLN A 35 12.55 -8.75 14.61
CA GLN A 35 13.62 -8.65 15.60
C GLN A 35 13.12 -8.73 17.05
N LEU A 36 11.92 -8.21 17.30
CA LEU A 36 11.31 -8.20 18.62
C LEU A 36 10.44 -9.43 18.89
N GLU A 37 10.40 -10.41 17.97
CA GLU A 37 9.56 -11.61 18.03
C GLU A 37 8.09 -11.27 18.38
N LEU A 38 7.59 -10.15 17.87
CA LEU A 38 6.24 -9.70 18.18
C LEU A 38 5.22 -10.64 17.54
N ASP A 39 4.11 -10.86 18.26
CA ASP A 39 3.01 -11.70 17.78
C ASP A 39 2.52 -11.27 16.40
N SER A 40 2.25 -12.28 15.55
CA SER A 40 1.72 -12.14 14.19
C SER A 40 0.34 -11.47 14.11
N HIS A 41 -0.26 -11.12 15.25
CA HIS A 41 -1.55 -10.44 15.34
C HIS A 41 -1.43 -8.91 15.39
N ARG A 42 -0.22 -8.34 15.44
CA ARG A 42 -0.07 -6.88 15.34
C ARG A 42 -0.34 -6.41 13.91
N THR A 43 -1.32 -5.54 13.76
CA THR A 43 -1.63 -4.85 12.50
C THR A 43 -0.75 -3.60 12.38
N PHE A 44 0.16 -3.58 11.42
CA PHE A 44 0.98 -2.41 11.08
C PHE A 44 1.15 -2.32 9.55
N GLY A 45 1.78 -1.23 9.09
CA GLY A 45 1.96 -0.93 7.67
C GLY A 45 0.94 0.08 7.14
N TYR A 46 1.15 0.51 5.91
CA TYR A 46 0.41 1.63 5.33
C TYR A 46 -1.10 1.32 5.17
N LEU A 47 -1.50 0.07 4.89
CA LEU A 47 -2.92 -0.28 4.71
C LEU A 47 -3.75 -0.18 5.99
N THR A 48 -3.14 0.04 7.15
CA THR A 48 -3.88 0.29 8.41
C THR A 48 -4.71 1.57 8.39
N HIS A 49 -4.40 2.50 7.47
CA HIS A 49 -5.23 3.68 7.19
C HIS A 49 -6.60 3.32 6.57
N VAL A 50 -6.74 2.13 5.98
CA VAL A 50 -8.00 1.66 5.37
C VAL A 50 -8.63 0.63 6.30
N PRO A 51 -9.77 0.93 6.97
CA PRO A 51 -10.34 0.06 8.00
C PRO A 51 -10.55 -1.39 7.55
N PHE A 52 -11.03 -1.59 6.33
CA PHE A 52 -11.28 -2.90 5.76
C PHE A 52 -10.00 -3.73 5.55
N LEU A 53 -8.86 -3.08 5.32
CA LEU A 53 -7.57 -3.73 4.99
C LEU A 53 -6.61 -3.82 6.18
N LYS A 54 -7.04 -3.44 7.40
CA LYS A 54 -6.20 -3.50 8.60
C LYS A 54 -5.61 -4.89 8.88
N GLY A 55 -6.31 -5.95 8.47
CA GLY A 55 -5.88 -7.33 8.65
C GLY A 55 -4.88 -7.85 7.62
N VAL A 56 -4.51 -7.06 6.60
CA VAL A 56 -3.58 -7.52 5.55
C VAL A 56 -2.16 -7.63 6.14
N PRO A 57 -1.48 -8.79 6.03
CA PRO A 57 -0.11 -8.96 6.52
C PRO A 57 0.88 -7.99 5.86
N ALA A 58 1.83 -7.44 6.62
CA ALA A 58 2.73 -6.38 6.14
C ALA A 58 3.50 -6.78 4.86
N GLN A 59 3.98 -8.02 4.75
CA GLN A 59 4.64 -8.52 3.54
C GLN A 59 3.72 -8.52 2.32
N VAL A 60 2.43 -8.77 2.51
CA VAL A 60 1.42 -8.67 1.44
C VAL A 60 1.16 -7.22 1.10
N GLN A 61 1.16 -6.30 2.07
CA GLN A 61 1.05 -4.86 1.79
C GLN A 61 2.20 -4.39 0.88
N LEU A 62 3.45 -4.79 1.18
CA LEU A 62 4.62 -4.47 0.35
C LEU A 62 4.43 -4.99 -1.09
N ASP A 63 4.01 -6.24 -1.24
CA ASP A 63 3.75 -6.85 -2.55
C ASP A 63 2.65 -6.12 -3.36
N LEU A 64 1.56 -5.74 -2.71
CA LEU A 64 0.46 -5.00 -3.32
C LEU A 64 0.89 -3.60 -3.77
N LEU A 65 1.75 -2.93 -3.00
CA LEU A 65 2.34 -1.65 -3.39
C LEU A 65 3.20 -1.81 -4.65
N LEU A 66 4.04 -2.84 -4.71
CA LEU A 66 4.89 -3.12 -5.88
C LEU A 66 4.06 -3.47 -7.12
N ASP A 67 3.00 -4.25 -6.97
CA ASP A 67 2.06 -4.55 -8.05
C ASP A 67 1.41 -3.27 -8.63
N LEU A 68 0.97 -2.35 -7.76
CA LEU A 68 0.43 -1.08 -8.21
C LEU A 68 1.49 -0.18 -8.84
N TRP A 69 2.70 -0.14 -8.28
CA TRP A 69 3.82 0.62 -8.82
C TRP A 69 4.18 0.16 -10.24
N ASP A 70 4.27 -1.15 -10.46
CA ASP A 70 4.55 -1.70 -11.78
C ASP A 70 3.45 -1.35 -12.80
N LYS A 71 2.16 -1.50 -12.42
CA LYS A 71 1.03 -1.04 -13.24
C LYS A 71 1.08 0.45 -13.54
N HIS A 72 1.56 1.25 -12.59
CA HIS A 72 1.73 2.70 -12.76
C HIS A 72 2.78 3.00 -13.83
N LEU A 73 3.93 2.31 -13.82
CA LEU A 73 5.02 2.47 -14.79
C LEU A 73 4.75 1.83 -16.16
N SER A 74 3.89 0.81 -16.23
CA SER A 74 3.60 0.08 -17.46
C SER A 74 3.07 1.00 -18.58
N LYS A 75 3.29 0.62 -19.84
CA LYS A 75 2.67 1.30 -21.00
C LYS A 75 1.23 0.85 -21.26
N GLU A 76 0.84 -0.27 -20.67
CA GLU A 76 -0.52 -0.79 -20.79
C GLU A 76 -1.52 0.03 -19.96
N THR A 77 -2.78 0.03 -20.37
CA THR A 77 -3.83 0.75 -19.64
C THR A 77 -4.60 -0.20 -18.75
N PHE A 78 -4.59 0.08 -17.45
CA PHE A 78 -5.35 -0.68 -16.44
C PHE A 78 -6.50 0.17 -15.91
N SER A 79 -7.65 -0.46 -15.65
CA SER A 79 -8.74 0.18 -14.91
C SER A 79 -8.49 0.02 -13.41
N SER A 80 -8.67 1.08 -12.63
CA SER A 80 -8.52 0.99 -11.18
C SER A 80 -9.59 0.10 -10.54
N THR A 81 -9.13 -0.68 -9.58
CA THR A 81 -9.96 -1.36 -8.58
C THR A 81 -10.08 -0.51 -7.32
N TYR A 82 -10.96 -0.89 -6.40
CA TYR A 82 -11.00 -0.23 -5.09
C TYR A 82 -9.75 -0.51 -4.25
N LEU A 83 -9.05 -1.62 -4.50
CA LEU A 83 -7.74 -1.86 -3.88
C LEU A 83 -6.69 -0.87 -4.35
N ASP A 84 -6.62 -0.59 -5.66
CA ASP A 84 -5.66 0.39 -6.19
C ASP A 84 -5.92 1.78 -5.59
N GLU A 85 -7.19 2.17 -5.46
CA GLU A 85 -7.60 3.44 -4.83
C GLU A 85 -7.25 3.48 -3.34
N ALA A 86 -7.49 2.38 -2.63
CA ALA A 86 -7.14 2.22 -1.22
C ALA A 86 -5.63 2.34 -0.99
N ILE A 87 -4.81 1.76 -1.88
CA ILE A 87 -3.36 1.86 -1.81
C ILE A 87 -2.93 3.31 -2.03
N VAL A 88 -3.40 3.99 -3.08
CA VAL A 88 -3.04 5.41 -3.33
C VAL A 88 -3.40 6.30 -2.15
N TYR A 89 -4.59 6.12 -1.58
CA TYR A 89 -5.00 6.82 -0.36
C TYR A 89 -4.04 6.53 0.79
N ALA A 90 -3.80 5.26 1.08
CA ALA A 90 -3.04 4.84 2.25
C ALA A 90 -1.55 5.24 2.16
N VAL A 91 -0.93 5.22 0.98
CA VAL A 91 0.46 5.68 0.82
C VAL A 91 0.57 7.20 0.97
N CYS A 92 -0.42 7.96 0.48
CA CYS A 92 -0.47 9.41 0.65
C CYS A 92 -0.63 9.81 2.12
N GLU A 93 -1.55 9.16 2.84
CA GLU A 93 -1.76 9.38 4.27
C GLU A 93 -0.53 9.00 5.10
N THR A 94 0.09 7.86 4.80
CA THR A 94 1.30 7.39 5.48
C THR A 94 2.44 8.39 5.32
N ALA A 95 2.69 8.81 4.08
CA ALA A 95 3.77 9.76 3.78
C ALA A 95 3.51 11.14 4.40
N ALA A 96 2.29 11.66 4.29
CA ALA A 96 1.92 12.92 4.92
C ALA A 96 2.05 12.89 6.44
N ASN A 97 1.64 11.78 7.08
CA ASN A 97 1.79 11.59 8.51
C ASN A 97 3.28 11.58 8.91
N LEU A 98 4.11 10.80 8.21
CA LEU A 98 5.54 10.68 8.52
C LEU A 98 6.28 12.01 8.34
N ILE A 99 5.95 12.78 7.32
CA ILE A 99 6.55 14.10 7.08
C ILE A 99 6.21 15.08 8.21
N ARG A 100 5.01 14.98 8.80
CA ARG A 100 4.61 15.83 9.92
C ARG A 100 5.22 15.39 11.24
N SER A 101 5.22 14.09 11.52
CA SER A 101 5.70 13.57 12.80
C SER A 101 7.23 13.49 12.86
N GLU A 102 7.86 13.04 11.78
CA GLU A 102 9.28 12.66 11.72
C GLU A 102 9.96 13.12 10.42
N PRO A 103 10.02 14.44 10.14
CA PRO A 103 10.48 14.97 8.86
C PRO A 103 11.91 14.54 8.49
N LYS A 104 12.79 14.36 9.47
CA LYS A 104 14.16 13.86 9.25
C LYS A 104 14.19 12.41 8.78
N HIS A 105 13.27 11.59 9.29
CA HIS A 105 13.17 10.20 8.86
C HIS A 105 12.58 10.13 7.44
N ALA A 106 11.48 10.86 7.17
CA ALA A 106 10.94 11.00 5.83
C ALA A 106 11.97 11.50 4.79
N GLN A 107 12.82 12.47 5.16
CA GLN A 107 13.90 12.95 4.30
C GLN A 107 14.91 11.84 3.96
N ARG A 108 15.31 11.00 4.94
CA ARG A 108 16.23 9.87 4.71
C ARG A 108 15.64 8.83 3.76
N CYS A 109 14.34 8.54 3.87
CA CYS A 109 13.65 7.64 2.94
C CYS A 109 13.76 8.14 1.49
N ILE A 110 13.74 9.45 1.27
CA ILE A 110 13.79 10.04 -0.07
C ILE A 110 15.23 10.10 -0.60
N GLU A 111 16.18 10.56 0.21
CA GLU A 111 17.58 10.76 -0.18
C GLU A 111 18.31 9.46 -0.53
N SER A 112 17.91 8.35 0.09
CA SER A 112 18.44 7.01 -0.19
C SER A 112 17.93 6.42 -1.52
N GLY A 113 16.97 7.07 -2.18
CA GLY A 113 16.27 6.47 -3.31
C GLY A 113 16.93 6.60 -4.68
N PRO A 114 16.47 5.79 -5.65
CA PRO A 114 16.97 5.82 -7.01
C PRO A 114 16.68 7.16 -7.72
N LEU A 115 15.55 7.79 -7.44
CA LEU A 115 15.19 9.08 -8.01
C LEU A 115 15.63 10.21 -7.08
N LYS A 116 16.56 11.04 -7.56
CA LYS A 116 17.00 12.25 -6.86
C LYS A 116 15.88 13.27 -6.82
N SER A 117 15.29 13.44 -5.65
CA SER A 117 14.25 14.43 -5.43
C SER A 117 14.84 15.78 -5.01
N ALA A 118 14.30 16.87 -5.55
CA ALA A 118 14.58 18.23 -5.11
C ALA A 118 13.45 18.79 -4.22
N ALA A 119 12.45 17.96 -3.88
CA ALA A 119 11.30 18.36 -3.10
C ALA A 119 11.71 18.83 -1.70
N ARG A 120 11.14 19.95 -1.26
CA ARG A 120 11.34 20.46 0.09
C ARG A 120 10.32 19.83 1.02
N ILE A 121 10.77 18.89 1.85
CA ILE A 121 9.92 18.17 2.79
C ILE A 121 9.54 19.07 3.96
N ASN A 122 8.26 19.47 3.98
CA ASN A 122 7.68 20.36 4.97
C ASN A 122 6.18 20.10 5.13
N HIS A 123 5.52 20.85 6.01
CA HIS A 123 4.09 20.69 6.27
C HIS A 123 3.21 20.92 5.03
N ALA A 124 3.54 21.90 4.19
CA ALA A 124 2.80 22.17 2.96
C ALA A 124 2.90 20.99 1.98
N PHE A 125 4.07 20.38 1.86
CA PHE A 125 4.25 19.18 1.05
C PHE A 125 3.42 18.00 1.58
N ALA A 126 3.31 17.84 2.91
CA ALA A 126 2.41 16.83 3.50
C ALA A 126 0.93 17.10 3.18
N GLU A 127 0.50 18.36 3.18
CA GLU A 127 -0.85 18.73 2.73
C GLU A 127 -1.06 18.42 1.24
N GLU A 128 -0.10 18.71 0.38
CA GLU A 128 -0.14 18.37 -1.04
C GLU A 128 -0.28 16.85 -1.26
N LEU A 129 0.42 16.02 -0.48
CA LEU A 129 0.28 14.56 -0.56
C LEU A 129 -1.13 14.09 -0.17
N GLN A 130 -1.75 14.66 0.87
CA GLN A 130 -3.13 14.30 1.22
C GLN A 130 -4.12 14.76 0.14
N GLN A 131 -3.93 15.96 -0.43
CA GLN A 131 -4.80 16.41 -1.52
C GLN A 131 -4.66 15.53 -2.77
N LEU A 132 -3.50 14.91 -2.98
CA LEU A 132 -3.24 14.05 -4.13
C LEU A 132 -4.22 12.88 -4.21
N HIS A 133 -4.56 12.24 -3.08
CA HIS A 133 -5.50 11.12 -3.14
C HIS A 133 -6.93 11.58 -3.48
N LEU A 134 -7.33 12.82 -3.18
CA LEU A 134 -8.66 13.33 -3.54
C LEU A 134 -8.83 13.49 -5.05
N ASP A 135 -7.73 13.61 -5.79
CA ASP A 135 -7.74 13.67 -7.24
C ASP A 135 -7.90 12.31 -7.92
N TYR A 136 -7.57 11.20 -7.24
CA TYR A 136 -7.41 9.87 -7.87
C TYR A 136 -8.06 8.70 -7.11
N ALA A 137 -8.21 8.76 -5.80
CA ALA A 137 -9.08 7.85 -5.07
C ALA A 137 -10.51 8.40 -5.20
N GLY A 138 -11.46 7.63 -5.73
CA GLY A 138 -12.79 8.11 -6.10
C GLY A 138 -13.67 8.49 -4.90
N ASP A 139 -14.93 8.08 -4.90
CA ASP A 139 -15.90 8.44 -3.85
C ASP A 139 -15.62 7.84 -2.45
N GLY A 140 -14.45 7.22 -2.25
CA GLY A 140 -14.04 6.66 -0.97
C GLY A 140 -14.74 5.34 -0.61
N HIS A 141 -15.32 4.63 -1.58
CA HIS A 141 -16.04 3.36 -1.33
C HIS A 141 -15.23 2.33 -0.54
N TYR A 142 -13.90 2.27 -0.74
CA TYR A 142 -13.00 1.38 0.00
C TYR A 142 -12.93 1.68 1.50
N LEU A 143 -13.26 2.90 1.95
CA LEU A 143 -13.34 3.26 3.36
C LEU A 143 -14.67 2.80 4.00
N LEU A 144 -15.73 2.70 3.21
CA LEU A 144 -17.07 2.37 3.67
C LEU A 144 -17.31 0.85 3.78
N LEU A 145 -16.55 0.03 3.06
CA LEU A 145 -16.80 -1.42 2.97
C LEU A 145 -16.82 -2.15 4.33
N SER A 146 -16.04 -1.68 5.30
CA SER A 146 -16.04 -2.22 6.66
C SER A 146 -17.40 -2.08 7.36
N GLN A 147 -18.21 -1.07 7.02
CA GLN A 147 -19.51 -0.83 7.63
C GLN A 147 -20.55 -1.89 7.24
N PHE A 148 -20.32 -2.61 6.14
CA PHE A 148 -21.25 -3.65 5.67
C PHE A 148 -20.90 -5.05 6.19
N GLN A 149 -19.78 -5.22 6.90
CA GLN A 149 -19.32 -6.55 7.36
C GLN A 149 -20.25 -7.15 8.43
N ASP A 150 -20.96 -6.31 9.18
CA ASP A 150 -21.88 -6.74 10.24
C ASP A 150 -23.29 -7.10 9.72
N PHE A 151 -23.55 -6.88 8.43
CA PHE A 151 -24.86 -7.16 7.82
C PHE A 151 -24.95 -8.58 7.24
N PRO A 152 -26.13 -9.22 7.29
CA PRO A 152 -26.38 -10.43 6.50
C PRO A 152 -26.14 -10.16 5.00
N PRO A 153 -25.72 -11.16 4.19
CA PRO A 153 -25.31 -10.96 2.80
C PRO A 153 -26.33 -10.20 1.93
N GLU A 154 -27.62 -10.53 2.04
CA GLU A 154 -28.68 -9.84 1.27
C GLU A 154 -28.82 -8.36 1.66
N ALA A 155 -28.77 -8.05 2.97
CA ALA A 155 -28.84 -6.68 3.45
C ALA A 155 -27.56 -5.89 3.08
N ALA A 156 -26.40 -6.53 3.17
CA ALA A 156 -25.13 -5.94 2.77
C ALA A 156 -25.12 -5.58 1.28
N ASN A 157 -25.64 -6.47 0.42
CA ASN A 157 -25.73 -6.21 -1.02
C ASN A 157 -26.69 -5.06 -1.33
N ASN A 158 -27.87 -5.04 -0.71
CA ASN A 158 -28.83 -3.93 -0.89
C ASN A 158 -28.21 -2.58 -0.47
N HIS A 159 -27.45 -2.54 0.61
CA HIS A 159 -26.76 -1.32 1.02
C HIS A 159 -25.63 -0.95 0.06
N LYS A 160 -24.78 -1.90 -0.37
CA LYS A 160 -23.73 -1.64 -1.37
C LYS A 160 -24.31 -1.03 -2.65
N ASP A 161 -25.44 -1.55 -3.13
CA ASP A 161 -26.14 -1.01 -4.30
C ASP A 161 -26.63 0.43 -4.07
N GLN A 162 -27.18 0.72 -2.88
CA GLN A 162 -27.61 2.08 -2.51
C GLN A 162 -26.46 3.09 -2.47
N TYR A 163 -25.27 2.65 -2.04
CA TYR A 163 -24.06 3.47 -1.99
C TYR A 163 -23.28 3.48 -3.32
N GLY A 164 -23.76 2.79 -4.38
CA GLY A 164 -23.10 2.77 -5.69
C GLY A 164 -21.80 1.96 -5.73
N ILE A 165 -21.62 1.01 -4.80
CA ILE A 165 -20.43 0.16 -4.72
C ILE A 165 -20.53 -0.93 -5.79
N ILE A 166 -19.54 -0.94 -6.68
CA ILE A 166 -19.44 -1.92 -7.77
C ILE A 166 -18.74 -3.18 -7.22
N ALA A 167 -19.46 -4.30 -7.20
CA ALA A 167 -18.97 -5.56 -6.60
C ALA A 167 -17.64 -6.03 -7.22
N GLU A 168 -17.53 -6.00 -8.54
CA GLU A 168 -16.35 -6.45 -9.28
C GLU A 168 -15.10 -5.62 -8.94
N LYS A 169 -15.27 -4.35 -8.57
CA LYS A 169 -14.16 -3.50 -8.11
C LYS A 169 -13.75 -3.82 -6.67
N ALA A 170 -14.65 -4.38 -5.87
CA ALA A 170 -14.43 -4.72 -4.47
C ALA A 170 -13.76 -6.08 -4.26
N ASP A 171 -13.90 -7.02 -5.21
CA ASP A 171 -13.32 -8.38 -5.11
C ASP A 171 -11.82 -8.37 -4.75
N SER A 172 -11.07 -7.47 -5.39
CA SER A 172 -9.63 -7.27 -5.12
C SER A 172 -9.29 -6.99 -3.65
N LEU A 173 -10.18 -6.31 -2.91
CA LEU A 173 -9.99 -6.03 -1.48
C LEU A 173 -10.16 -7.30 -0.63
N PHE A 174 -11.10 -8.17 -0.98
CA PHE A 174 -11.29 -9.46 -0.32
C PHE A 174 -10.13 -10.41 -0.63
N ASP A 175 -9.68 -10.42 -1.89
CA ASP A 175 -8.50 -11.17 -2.30
C ASP A 175 -7.27 -10.75 -1.48
N ALA A 176 -7.05 -9.45 -1.29
CA ALA A 176 -5.95 -8.92 -0.48
C ALA A 176 -5.96 -9.46 0.96
N LEU A 177 -7.13 -9.59 1.59
CA LEU A 177 -7.27 -10.13 2.95
C LEU A 177 -7.00 -11.64 3.03
N SER A 178 -7.23 -12.37 1.94
CA SER A 178 -7.00 -13.83 1.89
C SER A 178 -5.56 -14.21 1.53
N ARG A 179 -4.76 -13.25 1.05
CA ARG A 179 -3.36 -13.48 0.65
C ARG A 179 -2.45 -13.66 1.87
N TRP A 180 -1.57 -14.64 1.75
CA TRP A 180 -0.55 -14.92 2.77
C TRP A 180 0.89 -14.81 2.24
N ASN A 181 1.06 -14.90 0.92
CA ASN A 181 2.36 -14.98 0.25
C ASN A 181 2.57 -13.80 -0.70
N VAL A 182 3.83 -13.36 -0.79
CA VAL A 182 4.30 -12.42 -1.80
C VAL A 182 4.39 -13.11 -3.16
N LEU A 183 3.89 -12.44 -4.20
CA LEU A 183 3.95 -12.92 -5.58
C LEU A 183 5.42 -13.00 -6.08
N PRO A 184 5.75 -13.94 -6.99
CA PRO A 184 7.05 -13.98 -7.64
C PRO A 184 7.36 -12.69 -8.43
N GLY A 185 8.64 -12.44 -8.72
CA GLY A 185 9.07 -11.29 -9.54
C GLY A 185 8.81 -9.94 -8.86
N TYR A 186 8.89 -9.88 -7.53
CA TYR A 186 8.77 -8.63 -6.80
C TYR A 186 9.99 -7.73 -7.02
N GLU A 187 11.15 -8.31 -7.35
CA GLU A 187 12.39 -7.61 -7.65
C GLU A 187 12.24 -6.73 -8.90
N GLU A 188 11.64 -7.28 -9.97
CA GLU A 188 11.36 -6.54 -11.20
C GLU A 188 10.35 -5.43 -10.95
N ARG A 189 9.29 -5.73 -10.19
CA ARG A 189 8.25 -4.75 -9.81
C ARG A 189 8.75 -3.66 -8.87
N ALA A 190 9.86 -3.87 -8.16
CA ALA A 190 10.49 -2.84 -7.32
C ALA A 190 11.34 -1.83 -8.11
N SER A 191 11.57 -2.08 -9.40
CA SER A 191 12.40 -1.23 -10.25
C SER A 191 11.93 0.23 -10.25
N GLY A 192 12.88 1.15 -10.05
CA GLY A 192 12.63 2.59 -10.00
C GLY A 192 11.97 3.09 -8.72
N LEU A 193 11.52 2.21 -7.83
CA LEU A 193 11.06 2.57 -6.48
C LEU A 193 12.15 2.36 -5.44
N LEU A 194 12.83 1.21 -5.50
CA LEU A 194 13.86 0.77 -4.56
C LEU A 194 15.24 0.75 -5.21
N THR A 195 16.27 0.83 -4.38
CA THR A 195 17.65 0.55 -4.75
C THR A 195 17.94 -0.95 -4.72
N ASP A 196 19.02 -1.38 -5.36
CA ASP A 196 19.43 -2.79 -5.37
C ASP A 196 19.64 -3.35 -3.94
N GLU A 197 20.25 -2.56 -3.04
CA GLU A 197 20.46 -2.93 -1.64
C GLU A 197 19.12 -3.14 -0.90
N GLU A 198 18.13 -2.28 -1.14
CA GLU A 198 16.80 -2.40 -0.54
C GLU A 198 16.03 -3.62 -1.05
N ILE A 199 16.23 -4.00 -2.32
CA ILE A 199 15.65 -5.21 -2.92
C ILE A 199 16.28 -6.48 -2.32
N GLU A 200 17.60 -6.47 -2.09
CA GLU A 200 18.29 -7.57 -1.40
C GLU A 200 17.79 -7.74 0.04
N GLN A 201 17.64 -6.64 0.78
CA GLN A 201 17.08 -6.64 2.12
C GLN A 201 15.65 -7.18 2.14
N LEU A 202 14.79 -6.72 1.23
CA LEU A 202 13.42 -7.22 1.08
C LEU A 202 13.39 -8.73 0.83
N SER A 203 14.26 -9.24 -0.04
CA SER A 203 14.34 -10.67 -0.37
C SER A 203 14.68 -11.51 0.86
N SER A 204 15.67 -11.07 1.64
CA SER A 204 16.08 -11.76 2.87
C SER A 204 14.93 -11.89 3.89
N MET A 205 14.11 -10.85 4.01
CA MET A 205 12.95 -10.78 4.91
C MET A 205 11.80 -11.68 4.44
N ILE A 206 11.49 -11.67 3.14
CA ILE A 206 10.43 -12.52 2.56
C ILE A 206 10.79 -13.99 2.70
N ASP A 207 12.03 -14.37 2.42
CA ASP A 207 12.48 -15.75 2.54
C ASP A 207 12.48 -16.24 4.00
N PHE A 208 12.86 -15.37 4.93
CA PHE A 208 12.73 -15.66 6.36
C PHE A 208 11.28 -15.89 6.77
N THR A 209 10.36 -15.00 6.36
CA THR A 209 8.92 -15.16 6.63
C THR A 209 8.37 -16.49 6.06
N ARG A 210 8.79 -16.88 4.86
CA ARG A 210 8.41 -18.17 4.24
C ARG A 210 8.91 -19.37 5.07
N LEU A 211 10.12 -19.30 5.61
CA LEU A 211 10.69 -20.36 6.45
C LEU A 211 9.99 -20.44 7.82
N ALA A 212 9.73 -19.31 8.46
CA ALA A 212 9.01 -19.25 9.74
C ALA A 212 7.57 -19.79 9.64
N GLY A 213 6.88 -19.49 8.53
CA GLY A 213 5.54 -20.03 8.26
C GLY A 213 5.51 -21.55 8.08
N LYS A 214 6.54 -22.14 7.47
CA LYS A 214 6.67 -23.60 7.36
C LYS A 214 6.90 -24.28 8.71
N MET A 215 7.63 -23.66 9.62
CA MET A 215 7.88 -24.22 10.95
C MET A 215 6.62 -24.22 11.83
N LYS A 216 5.76 -23.20 11.72
CA LYS A 216 4.50 -23.11 12.49
C LYS A 216 3.40 -24.07 12.01
N ASN A 217 3.40 -24.45 10.73
CA ASN A 217 2.39 -25.36 10.15
C ASN A 217 2.81 -26.84 10.15
N GLY A 218 3.97 -27.17 10.75
CA GLY A 218 4.51 -28.53 10.84
C GLY A 218 4.38 -29.18 12.22
N SER A 219 3.50 -28.68 13.10
CA SER A 219 3.26 -29.21 14.45
C SER A 219 1.85 -29.79 14.59
#